data_AF-D0UN76-F1
#
_entry.id   AF-D0UN76-F1
#
_cell.length_a   1.000
_cell.length_b   1.000
_cell.length_c   1.000
_cell.angle_alpha   90.00
_cell.angle_beta   90.00
_cell.angle_gamma   90.00
#
_symmetry.space_group_name_H-M   'P 1'
#
loop_
_entity.id
_entity.type
_entity.pdbx_description
1 polymer ?
#
loop_
_entity_poly.entity_id
_entity_poly.type
_entity_poly.pdbx_seq_one_letter_code
_entity_poly.pdbx_strand_id
1 'polypeptide(L)'
;PIATSTNRGRDLIGAQNLIKKHQAVLAEINNHENRIVSVTSAGEEMIGDGHFAAEEIKQRLNTLNQHWSLLKEKANQRRQDLDDSLQAHQYFADANEAESWMKEKEPIAFGGDLGKDEDSAEALLKKHEALLSDLEAFSSTITGLDEQAANCRQQVVPAADTSGKECVVALYDYTEKSPREVSMKKNDVLTLLNATNK
;
A
#
# COMPACT_ATOMS: atom_id res chain seq x y z
N PRO A 1 13.04 3.54 -14.51
CA PRO A 1 12.90 2.07 -14.44
C PRO A 1 11.61 1.68 -13.69
N ILE A 2 10.86 0.68 -14.16
CA ILE A 2 9.60 0.26 -13.50
C ILE A 2 9.87 -0.21 -12.05
N ALA A 3 11.04 -0.81 -11.82
CA ALA A 3 11.51 -1.25 -10.50
C ALA A 3 11.70 -0.13 -9.47
N THR A 4 11.76 1.14 -9.90
CA THR A 4 11.91 2.30 -9.00
C THR A 4 10.69 3.21 -9.02
N SER A 5 9.58 2.77 -9.62
CA SER A 5 8.34 3.55 -9.63
C SER A 5 7.77 3.66 -8.22
N THR A 6 7.12 4.78 -7.90
CA THR A 6 6.40 5.02 -6.64
C THR A 6 4.88 4.88 -6.80
N ASN A 7 4.37 4.61 -8.00
CA ASN A 7 2.93 4.47 -8.25
C ASN A 7 2.41 3.16 -7.62
N ARG A 8 1.44 3.22 -6.70
CA ARG A 8 0.93 2.05 -5.96
C ARG A 8 -0.49 1.62 -6.37
N GLY A 9 -1.07 2.23 -7.39
CA GLY A 9 -2.47 2.02 -7.78
C GLY A 9 -3.42 2.89 -6.96
N ARG A 10 -4.50 3.34 -7.60
CA ARG A 10 -5.51 4.22 -6.98
C ARG A 10 -6.75 3.48 -6.49
N ASP A 11 -6.86 2.22 -6.87
CA ASP A 11 -7.96 1.30 -6.59
C ASP A 11 -7.44 -0.15 -6.62
N LEU A 12 -8.28 -1.09 -6.19
CA LEU A 12 -7.96 -2.52 -6.14
C LEU A 12 -7.47 -3.06 -7.49
N ILE A 13 -8.19 -2.73 -8.56
CA ILE A 13 -7.87 -3.18 -9.93
C ILE A 13 -6.52 -2.60 -10.39
N GLY A 14 -6.26 -1.32 -10.11
CA GLY A 14 -5.01 -0.66 -10.43
C GLY A 14 -3.82 -1.28 -9.70
N ALA A 15 -3.96 -1.58 -8.41
CA ALA A 15 -2.94 -2.27 -7.62
C ALA A 15 -2.65 -3.68 -8.19
N GLN A 16 -3.69 -4.48 -8.44
CA GLN A 16 -3.55 -5.82 -9.06
C GLN A 16 -2.83 -5.77 -10.41
N ASN A 17 -3.17 -4.80 -11.26
CA ASN A 17 -2.52 -4.63 -12.56
C ASN A 17 -1.03 -4.26 -12.43
N LEU A 18 -0.69 -3.41 -11.46
CA LEU A 18 0.70 -3.06 -11.18
C LEU A 18 1.50 -4.25 -10.65
N ILE A 19 0.91 -5.08 -9.79
CA ILE A 19 1.52 -6.33 -9.31
C ILE A 19 1.81 -7.27 -10.48
N LYS A 20 0.83 -7.51 -11.36
CA LYS A 20 1.02 -8.35 -12.56
C LYS A 20 2.17 -7.83 -13.44
N LYS A 21 2.24 -6.52 -13.67
CA LYS A 21 3.35 -5.90 -14.43
C LYS A 21 4.69 -6.06 -13.72
N HIS A 22 4.73 -5.88 -12.40
CA HIS A 22 5.95 -6.00 -11.62
C HIS A 22 6.45 -7.46 -11.53
N GLN A 23 5.53 -8.43 -11.57
CA GLN A 23 5.89 -9.85 -11.65
C GLN A 23 6.68 -10.18 -12.92
N ALA A 24 6.38 -9.54 -14.06
CA ALA A 24 7.18 -9.68 -15.27
C ALA A 24 8.61 -9.13 -15.08
N VAL A 25 8.75 -7.99 -14.42
CA VAL A 25 10.08 -7.40 -14.10
C VAL A 25 10.89 -8.32 -13.19
N LEU A 26 10.26 -8.94 -12.19
CA LEU A 26 10.93 -9.91 -11.31
C LEU A 26 11.38 -11.15 -12.06
N ALA A 27 10.57 -11.64 -13.00
CA ALA A 27 10.95 -12.77 -13.85
C ALA A 27 12.15 -12.41 -14.75
N GLU A 28 12.17 -11.21 -15.34
CA GLU A 28 13.31 -10.72 -16.12
C GLU A 28 14.59 -10.62 -15.29
N ILE A 29 14.52 -10.07 -14.07
CA ILE A 29 15.65 -10.02 -13.13
C ILE A 29 16.13 -11.44 -12.82
N ASN A 30 15.23 -12.35 -12.47
CA ASN A 30 15.61 -13.74 -12.17
C ASN A 30 16.26 -14.43 -13.38
N ASN A 31 15.78 -14.19 -14.60
CA ASN A 31 16.37 -14.74 -15.83
C ASN A 31 17.79 -14.23 -16.08
N HIS A 32 18.16 -13.05 -15.58
CA HIS A 32 19.50 -12.50 -15.72
C HIS A 32 20.49 -12.97 -14.63
N GLU A 33 20.01 -13.60 -13.55
CA GLU A 33 20.85 -14.06 -12.43
C GLU A 33 21.97 -14.99 -12.93
N ASN A 34 21.65 -15.99 -13.75
CA ASN A 34 22.64 -16.94 -14.28
C ASN A 34 23.75 -16.24 -15.10
N ARG A 35 23.39 -15.19 -15.84
CA ARG A 35 24.37 -14.43 -16.64
C ARG A 35 25.30 -13.62 -15.74
N ILE A 36 24.78 -13.00 -14.69
CA ILE A 36 25.59 -12.27 -13.71
C ILE A 36 26.55 -13.24 -13.02
N VAL A 37 26.06 -14.40 -12.55
CA VAL A 37 26.91 -15.44 -11.94
C VAL A 37 28.01 -15.91 -12.89
N SER A 38 27.68 -16.15 -14.16
CA SER A 38 28.66 -16.60 -15.16
C SER A 38 29.75 -15.55 -15.42
N VAL A 39 29.38 -14.28 -15.54
CA VAL A 39 30.33 -13.17 -15.73
C VAL A 39 31.21 -12.99 -14.50
N THR A 40 30.64 -13.06 -13.30
CA THR A 40 31.39 -12.97 -12.05
C THR A 40 32.38 -14.12 -11.91
N SER A 41 31.96 -15.36 -12.16
CA SER A 41 32.83 -16.53 -12.12
C SER A 41 34.00 -16.45 -13.12
N ALA A 42 33.73 -16.05 -14.37
CA ALA A 42 34.78 -15.91 -15.37
C ALA A 42 35.78 -14.80 -15.01
N GLY A 43 35.31 -13.69 -14.45
CA GLY A 43 36.20 -12.61 -14.00
C GLY A 43 37.04 -13.01 -12.79
N GLU A 44 36.49 -13.80 -11.86
CA GLU A 44 37.23 -14.36 -10.72
C GLU A 44 38.33 -15.34 -11.16
N GLU A 45 38.05 -16.19 -12.16
CA GLU A 45 39.04 -17.09 -12.77
C GLU A 45 40.20 -16.31 -13.40
N MET A 46 39.90 -15.27 -14.20
CA MET A 46 40.94 -14.40 -14.78
C MET A 46 41.83 -13.74 -13.72
N ILE A 47 41.26 -13.35 -12.58
CA ILE A 47 42.03 -12.80 -11.46
C ILE A 47 42.92 -13.88 -10.84
N GLY A 48 42.40 -15.10 -10.65
CA GLY A 48 43.14 -16.25 -10.12
C GLY A 48 44.33 -16.65 -10.99
N ASP A 49 44.18 -16.55 -12.31
CA ASP A 49 45.22 -16.85 -13.30
C ASP A 49 46.30 -15.76 -13.42
N GLY A 50 46.17 -14.66 -12.67
CA GLY A 50 47.16 -13.57 -12.69
C GLY A 50 47.08 -12.70 -13.93
N HIS A 51 45.87 -12.52 -14.51
CA HIS A 51 45.67 -11.66 -15.68
C HIS A 51 46.22 -10.24 -15.46
N PHE A 52 46.86 -9.65 -16.48
CA PHE A 52 47.56 -8.37 -16.36
C PHE A 52 46.66 -7.20 -15.88
N ALA A 53 45.35 -7.31 -16.13
CA ALA A 53 44.33 -6.34 -15.72
C ALA A 53 43.52 -6.79 -14.48
N ALA A 54 44.02 -7.70 -13.65
CA ALA A 54 43.29 -8.29 -12.53
C ALA A 54 42.66 -7.24 -11.59
N GLU A 55 43.37 -6.15 -11.30
CA GLU A 55 42.85 -5.09 -10.42
C GLU A 55 41.65 -4.35 -11.05
N GLU A 56 41.70 -4.06 -12.36
CA GLU A 56 40.57 -3.46 -13.07
C GLU A 56 39.37 -4.41 -13.14
N ILE A 57 39.62 -5.70 -13.41
CA ILE A 57 38.57 -6.74 -13.45
C ILE A 57 37.88 -6.82 -12.09
N LYS A 58 38.65 -6.86 -10.99
CA LYS A 58 38.12 -6.90 -9.63
C LYS A 58 37.22 -5.70 -9.30
N GLN A 59 37.63 -4.49 -9.68
CA GLN A 59 36.83 -3.28 -9.46
C GLN A 59 35.52 -3.32 -10.24
N ARG A 60 35.55 -3.78 -11.50
CA ARG A 60 34.35 -3.93 -12.34
C ARG A 60 33.40 -4.99 -11.78
N LEU A 61 33.91 -6.13 -11.32
CA LEU A 61 33.10 -7.18 -10.68
C LEU A 61 32.43 -6.69 -9.40
N ASN A 62 33.15 -5.97 -8.55
CA ASN A 62 32.59 -5.41 -7.33
C ASN A 62 31.44 -4.44 -7.65
N THR A 63 31.65 -3.53 -8.62
CA THR A 63 30.62 -2.59 -9.07
C THR A 63 29.39 -3.31 -9.63
N LEU A 64 29.61 -4.35 -10.45
CA LEU A 64 28.54 -5.17 -11.01
C LEU A 64 27.70 -5.84 -9.91
N ASN A 65 28.35 -6.48 -8.94
CA ASN A 65 27.68 -7.17 -7.85
C ASN A 65 26.92 -6.20 -6.93
N GLN A 66 27.47 -5.01 -6.68
CA GLN A 66 26.77 -3.95 -5.94
C GLN A 66 25.52 -3.48 -6.66
N HIS A 67 25.62 -3.15 -7.96
CA HIS A 67 24.47 -2.74 -8.77
C HIS A 67 23.41 -3.83 -8.88
N TRP A 68 23.83 -5.09 -9.01
CA TRP A 68 22.93 -6.24 -9.06
C TRP A 68 22.16 -6.42 -7.75
N SER A 69 22.86 -6.35 -6.62
CA SER A 69 22.25 -6.47 -5.29
C SER A 69 21.25 -5.35 -5.03
N LEU A 70 21.62 -4.10 -5.35
CA LEU A 70 20.75 -2.93 -5.20
C LEU A 70 19.51 -3.02 -6.10
N LEU A 71 19.64 -3.55 -7.32
CA LEU A 71 18.51 -3.76 -8.21
C LEU A 71 17.51 -4.77 -7.62
N LYS A 72 18.01 -5.91 -7.10
CA LYS A 72 17.16 -6.92 -6.46
C LYS A 72 16.46 -6.39 -5.22
N GLU A 73 17.18 -5.64 -4.39
CA GLU A 73 16.62 -4.99 -3.20
C GLU A 73 15.47 -4.04 -3.58
N LYS A 74 15.71 -3.11 -4.51
CA LYS A 74 14.68 -2.18 -4.98
C LYS A 74 13.47 -2.88 -5.59
N ALA A 75 13.71 -3.93 -6.38
CA ALA A 75 12.63 -4.71 -6.98
C ALA A 75 11.79 -5.46 -5.93
N ASN A 76 12.41 -5.99 -4.88
CA ASN A 76 11.69 -6.64 -3.78
C ASN A 76 10.94 -5.62 -2.91
N GLN A 77 11.55 -4.48 -2.59
CA GLN A 77 10.87 -3.40 -1.87
C GLN A 77 9.64 -2.91 -2.64
N ARG A 78 9.78 -2.71 -3.95
CA ARG A 78 8.66 -2.34 -4.83
C ARG A 78 7.53 -3.38 -4.81
N ARG A 79 7.84 -4.67 -4.69
CA ARG A 79 6.82 -5.73 -4.57
C ARG A 79 6.09 -5.61 -3.24
N GLN A 80 6.82 -5.47 -2.13
CA GLN A 80 6.22 -5.28 -0.81
C GLN A 80 5.30 -4.05 -0.79
N ASP A 81 5.74 -2.91 -1.33
CA ASP A 81 4.93 -1.70 -1.44
C ASP A 81 3.62 -1.90 -2.22
N LEU A 82 3.64 -2.75 -3.25
CA LEU A 82 2.45 -3.06 -4.05
C LEU A 82 1.51 -4.05 -3.33
N ASP A 83 2.07 -5.02 -2.61
CA ASP A 83 1.30 -5.96 -1.80
C ASP A 83 0.64 -5.27 -0.60
N ASP A 84 1.33 -4.31 0.03
CA ASP A 84 0.77 -3.46 1.10
C ASP A 84 -0.38 -2.60 0.57
N SER A 85 -0.19 -1.99 -0.62
CA SER A 85 -1.24 -1.21 -1.28
C SER A 85 -2.47 -2.06 -1.62
N LEU A 86 -2.24 -3.28 -2.14
CA LEU A 86 -3.31 -4.21 -2.47
C LEU A 86 -4.14 -4.57 -1.23
N GLN A 87 -3.47 -4.92 -0.12
CA GLN A 87 -4.13 -5.26 1.14
C GLN A 87 -4.98 -4.10 1.66
N ALA A 88 -4.46 -2.87 1.63
CA ALA A 88 -5.22 -1.70 2.05
C ALA A 88 -6.48 -1.49 1.19
N HIS A 89 -6.36 -1.58 -0.15
CA HIS A 89 -7.51 -1.44 -1.05
C HIS A 89 -8.55 -2.56 -0.84
N GLN A 90 -8.10 -3.79 -0.57
CA GLN A 90 -9.01 -4.92 -0.27
C GLN A 90 -9.77 -4.66 1.02
N TYR A 91 -9.07 -4.27 2.09
CA TYR A 91 -9.69 -3.95 3.37
C TYR A 91 -10.76 -2.85 3.23
N PHE A 92 -10.46 -1.75 2.53
CA PHE A 92 -11.46 -0.70 2.33
C PHE A 92 -12.65 -1.16 1.50
N ALA A 93 -12.44 -2.01 0.50
CA ALA A 93 -13.54 -2.56 -0.28
C ALA A 93 -14.44 -3.44 0.59
N ASP A 94 -13.85 -4.38 1.34
CA ASP A 94 -14.56 -5.31 2.22
C ASP A 94 -15.27 -4.56 3.36
N ALA A 95 -14.64 -3.52 3.93
CA ALA A 95 -15.23 -2.70 4.98
C ALA A 95 -16.44 -1.89 4.47
N ASN A 96 -16.37 -1.33 3.25
CA ASN A 96 -17.49 -0.63 2.64
C ASN A 96 -18.66 -1.57 2.32
N GLU A 97 -18.37 -2.80 1.88
CA GLU A 97 -19.38 -3.84 1.68
C GLU A 97 -20.05 -4.21 3.01
N ALA A 98 -19.26 -4.37 4.07
CA ALA A 98 -19.77 -4.66 5.40
C ALA A 98 -20.65 -3.52 5.94
N GLU A 99 -20.24 -2.27 5.77
CA GLU A 99 -21.04 -1.10 6.15
C GLU A 99 -22.36 -1.05 5.37
N SER A 100 -22.32 -1.35 4.07
CA SER A 100 -23.51 -1.37 3.21
C SER A 100 -24.49 -2.46 3.65
N TRP A 101 -23.98 -3.65 3.99
CA TRP A 101 -24.79 -4.74 4.52
C TRP A 101 -25.46 -4.37 5.86
N MET A 102 -24.72 -3.74 6.77
CA MET A 102 -25.29 -3.30 8.06
C MET A 102 -26.42 -2.28 7.86
N LYS A 103 -26.24 -1.31 6.97
CA LYS A 103 -27.28 -0.32 6.62
C LYS A 103 -28.52 -0.96 6.01
N GLU A 104 -28.36 -2.03 5.24
CA GLU A 104 -29.50 -2.79 4.70
C GLU A 104 -30.30 -3.50 5.79
N LYS A 105 -29.62 -4.01 6.84
CA LYS A 105 -30.25 -4.75 7.95
C LYS A 105 -30.83 -3.84 9.03
N GLU A 106 -30.36 -2.59 9.17
CA GLU A 106 -30.84 -1.62 10.16
C GLU A 106 -32.39 -1.49 10.22
N PRO A 107 -33.13 -1.33 9.10
CA PRO A 107 -34.57 -1.18 9.14
C PRO A 107 -35.31 -2.41 9.70
N ILE A 108 -34.73 -3.61 9.55
CA ILE A 108 -35.29 -4.85 10.07
C ILE A 108 -35.07 -4.93 11.58
N ALA A 109 -33.92 -4.43 12.06
CA ALA A 109 -33.56 -4.40 13.48
C ALA A 109 -34.34 -3.34 14.27
N PHE A 110 -34.55 -2.16 13.67
CA PHE A 110 -35.21 -1.00 14.31
C PHE A 110 -36.67 -0.81 13.92
N GLY A 111 -37.24 -1.73 13.14
CA GLY A 111 -38.65 -1.70 12.75
C GLY A 111 -39.56 -1.73 13.98
N GLY A 112 -40.27 -0.63 14.26
CA GLY A 112 -41.19 -0.51 15.39
C GLY A 112 -42.56 -1.18 15.19
N ASP A 113 -42.69 -2.04 14.16
CA ASP A 113 -43.92 -2.79 13.89
C ASP A 113 -43.96 -4.03 14.77
N LEU A 114 -45.03 -4.18 15.54
CA LEU A 114 -45.26 -5.32 16.45
C LEU A 114 -46.27 -6.32 15.87
N GLY A 115 -46.81 -6.05 14.68
CA GLY A 115 -47.93 -6.80 14.12
C GLY A 115 -49.26 -6.34 14.73
N LYS A 116 -50.34 -6.57 13.98
CA LYS A 116 -51.72 -6.18 14.35
C LYS A 116 -52.57 -7.38 14.77
N ASP A 117 -52.08 -8.59 14.50
CA ASP A 117 -52.73 -9.88 14.73
C ASP A 117 -51.67 -10.97 14.93
N GLU A 118 -52.10 -12.16 15.34
CA GLU A 118 -51.21 -13.30 15.63
C GLU A 118 -50.34 -13.67 14.42
N ASP A 119 -50.95 -13.77 13.22
CA ASP A 119 -50.24 -14.12 11.99
C ASP A 119 -49.13 -13.10 11.63
N SER A 120 -49.40 -11.79 11.78
CA SER A 120 -48.40 -10.75 11.52
C SER A 120 -47.29 -10.71 12.57
N ALA A 121 -47.62 -10.97 13.83
CA ALA A 121 -46.62 -11.11 14.90
C ALA A 121 -45.71 -12.32 14.67
N GLU A 122 -46.25 -13.48 14.30
CA GLU A 122 -45.47 -14.68 13.98
C GLU A 122 -44.55 -14.46 12.77
N ALA A 123 -45.05 -13.78 11.73
CA ALA A 123 -44.24 -13.43 10.56
C ALA A 123 -43.08 -12.48 10.90
N LEU A 124 -43.29 -11.52 11.81
CA LEU A 124 -42.23 -10.62 12.29
C LEU A 124 -41.20 -11.38 13.14
N LEU A 125 -41.64 -12.29 14.00
CA LEU A 125 -40.75 -13.12 14.80
C LEU A 125 -39.83 -13.98 13.92
N LYS A 126 -40.38 -14.61 12.88
CA LYS A 126 -39.59 -15.39 11.91
C LYS A 126 -38.57 -14.52 11.16
N LYS A 127 -38.92 -13.28 10.80
CA LYS A 127 -37.97 -12.34 10.20
C LYS A 127 -36.85 -11.97 11.16
N HIS A 128 -37.17 -11.79 12.44
CA HIS A 128 -36.18 -11.50 13.47
C HIS A 128 -35.23 -12.69 13.70
N GLU A 129 -35.74 -13.92 13.75
CA GLU A 129 -34.90 -15.12 13.83
C GLU A 129 -33.95 -15.24 12.63
N ALA A 130 -34.44 -14.95 11.41
CA ALA A 130 -33.59 -14.91 10.23
C ALA A 130 -32.50 -13.82 10.33
N LEU A 131 -32.85 -12.63 10.84
CA LEU A 131 -31.87 -11.57 11.09
C LEU A 131 -30.80 -11.99 12.10
N LEU A 132 -31.17 -12.67 13.19
CA LEU A 132 -30.21 -13.16 14.18
C LEU A 132 -29.25 -14.18 13.58
N SER A 133 -29.77 -15.11 12.75
CA SER A 133 -28.93 -16.07 12.01
C SER A 133 -27.99 -15.36 11.04
N ASP A 134 -28.47 -14.33 10.34
CA ASP A 134 -27.66 -13.51 9.44
C ASP A 134 -26.54 -12.77 10.21
N LEU A 135 -26.84 -12.21 11.38
CA LEU A 135 -25.87 -11.52 12.23
C LEU A 135 -24.79 -12.47 12.76
N GLU A 136 -25.17 -13.67 13.17
CA GLU A 136 -24.22 -14.70 13.61
C GLU A 136 -23.27 -15.08 12.47
N ALA A 137 -23.79 -15.32 11.27
CA ALA A 137 -22.97 -15.59 10.10
C ALA A 137 -22.05 -14.41 9.73
N PHE A 138 -22.52 -13.18 9.89
CA PHE A 138 -21.74 -11.98 9.58
C PHE A 138 -20.58 -11.72 10.56
N SER A 139 -20.61 -12.32 11.76
CA SER A 139 -19.52 -12.21 12.74
C SER A 139 -18.17 -12.68 12.17
N SER A 140 -18.15 -13.69 11.29
CA SER A 140 -16.92 -14.13 10.64
C SER A 140 -16.33 -13.06 9.71
N THR A 141 -17.18 -12.28 9.04
CA THR A 141 -16.75 -11.18 8.16
C THR A 141 -16.09 -10.07 8.99
N ILE A 142 -16.69 -9.68 10.12
CA ILE A 142 -16.10 -8.69 11.03
C ILE A 142 -14.77 -9.18 11.58
N THR A 143 -14.69 -10.44 12.01
CA THR A 143 -13.42 -11.03 12.49
C THR A 143 -12.35 -11.03 11.39
N GLY A 144 -12.73 -11.33 10.15
CA GLY A 144 -11.83 -11.25 8.99
C GLY A 144 -11.34 -9.83 8.71
N LEU A 145 -12.22 -8.83 8.82
CA LEU A 145 -11.85 -7.42 8.68
C LEU A 145 -10.90 -6.95 9.78
N ASP A 146 -11.10 -7.39 11.03
CA ASP A 146 -10.19 -7.08 12.14
C ASP A 146 -8.80 -7.67 11.91
N GLU A 147 -8.72 -8.91 11.42
CA GLU A 147 -7.45 -9.54 11.07
C GLU A 147 -6.77 -8.83 9.89
N GLN A 148 -7.53 -8.49 8.84
CA GLN A 148 -7.02 -7.71 7.71
C GLN A 148 -6.50 -6.34 8.16
N ALA A 149 -7.22 -5.65 9.06
CA ALA A 149 -6.80 -4.36 9.60
C ALA A 149 -5.51 -4.47 10.43
N ALA A 150 -5.38 -5.52 11.24
CA ALA A 150 -4.16 -5.78 12.02
C ALA A 150 -2.94 -6.06 11.11
N ASN A 151 -3.18 -6.69 9.96
CA ASN A 151 -2.14 -7.02 8.98
C ASN A 151 -1.85 -5.87 8.01
N CYS A 152 -2.76 -4.90 7.86
CA CYS A 152 -2.56 -3.69 7.07
C CYS A 152 -1.49 -2.79 7.72
N ARG A 153 -0.22 -3.08 7.44
CA ARG A 153 0.90 -2.19 7.77
C ARG A 153 0.84 -0.98 6.85
N GLN A 154 0.11 0.05 7.25
CA GLN A 154 0.16 1.33 6.54
C GLN A 154 1.53 1.97 6.76
N GLN A 155 2.48 1.70 5.86
CA GLN A 155 3.62 2.61 5.69
C GLN A 155 3.05 3.93 5.18
N VAL A 156 3.23 4.97 6.01
CA VAL A 156 3.10 6.42 5.79
C VAL A 156 2.45 6.81 4.46
N VAL A 157 1.36 7.60 4.56
CA VAL A 157 0.72 8.36 3.46
C VAL A 157 1.67 8.53 2.29
N PRO A 158 1.32 8.05 1.07
CA PRO A 158 2.20 8.20 -0.09
C PRO A 158 2.69 9.63 -0.13
N ALA A 159 3.99 9.84 0.05
CA ALA A 159 4.61 11.11 -0.29
C ALA A 159 4.16 11.37 -1.72
N ALA A 160 3.27 12.35 -1.86
CA ALA A 160 2.61 12.63 -3.10
C ALA A 160 3.68 12.72 -4.18
N ASP A 161 3.38 12.06 -5.29
CA ASP A 161 4.14 12.10 -6.53
C ASP A 161 4.71 13.51 -6.75
N THR A 162 6.01 13.54 -6.98
CA THR A 162 6.84 14.73 -7.05
C THR A 162 6.31 15.73 -8.09
N SER A 163 5.61 16.76 -7.61
CA SER A 163 5.70 18.10 -8.22
C SER A 163 6.77 18.99 -7.55
N GLY A 164 7.66 18.38 -6.75
CA GLY A 164 8.84 19.06 -6.21
C GLY A 164 8.55 20.17 -5.19
N LYS A 165 7.39 20.16 -4.55
CA LYS A 165 7.05 21.09 -3.47
C LYS A 165 6.98 20.32 -2.15
N GLU A 166 7.83 20.69 -1.21
CA GLU A 166 7.82 20.12 0.14
C GLU A 166 6.56 20.59 0.88
N CYS A 167 5.84 19.68 1.51
CA CYS A 167 4.66 20.02 2.32
C CYS A 167 4.93 19.67 3.79
N VAL A 168 4.44 20.51 4.70
CA VAL A 168 4.54 20.31 6.16
C VAL A 168 3.19 20.54 6.82
N VAL A 169 3.00 19.95 8.00
CA VAL A 169 1.78 20.11 8.80
C VAL A 169 2.05 21.08 9.95
N ALA A 170 1.13 22.01 10.17
CA ALA A 170 1.15 22.94 11.29
C ALA A 170 0.99 22.22 12.63
N LEU A 171 1.96 22.35 13.54
CA LEU A 171 1.89 21.74 14.88
C LEU A 171 1.12 22.60 15.90
N TYR A 172 1.04 23.90 15.66
CA TYR A 172 0.41 24.88 16.54
C TYR A 172 -0.34 25.92 15.70
N ASP A 173 -1.34 26.55 16.31
CA ASP A 173 -1.96 27.75 15.74
C ASP A 173 -0.91 28.88 15.71
N TYR A 174 -0.81 29.58 14.59
CA TYR A 174 0.08 30.71 14.41
C TYR A 174 -0.66 31.84 13.70
N THR A 175 -0.45 33.08 14.13
CA THR A 175 -1.02 34.26 13.48
C THR A 175 0.01 35.38 13.54
N GLU A 176 0.46 35.82 12.37
CA GLU A 176 1.44 36.89 12.26
C GLU A 176 0.75 38.24 12.10
N LYS A 177 1.06 39.20 12.98
CA LYS A 177 0.53 40.58 12.91
C LYS A 177 1.37 41.45 11.97
N SER A 178 1.48 41.04 10.72
CA SER A 178 2.14 41.76 9.63
C SER A 178 1.08 42.33 8.67
N PRO A 179 1.38 43.37 7.86
CA PRO A 179 0.45 43.93 6.87
C PRO A 179 -0.02 42.91 5.80
N ARG A 180 0.65 41.76 5.69
CA ARG A 180 0.11 40.56 5.07
C ARG A 180 -0.36 39.66 6.21
N GLU A 181 -1.65 39.73 6.56
CA GLU A 181 -2.21 38.84 7.56
C GLU A 181 -2.09 37.39 7.08
N VAL A 182 -1.30 36.59 7.79
CA VAL A 182 -1.21 35.15 7.58
C VAL A 182 -1.56 34.48 8.90
N SER A 183 -2.58 33.62 8.86
CA SER A 183 -2.95 32.74 9.96
C SER A 183 -2.88 31.29 9.50
N MET A 184 -2.44 30.41 10.40
CA MET A 184 -2.29 28.98 10.22
C MET A 184 -2.90 28.31 11.44
N LYS A 185 -3.75 27.30 11.24
CA LYS A 185 -4.28 26.48 12.33
C LYS A 185 -3.49 25.19 12.45
N LYS A 186 -3.45 24.64 13.66
CA LYS A 186 -2.92 23.30 13.91
C LYS A 186 -3.61 22.29 13.00
N ASN A 187 -2.82 21.43 12.39
CA ASN A 187 -3.17 20.44 11.37
C ASN A 187 -3.39 20.96 9.94
N ASP A 188 -3.23 22.25 9.68
CA ASP A 188 -3.22 22.74 8.30
C ASP A 188 -2.01 22.17 7.55
N VAL A 189 -2.22 21.73 6.31
CA VAL A 189 -1.16 21.28 5.41
C VAL A 189 -0.67 22.48 4.61
N LEU A 190 0.59 22.84 4.79
CA LEU A 190 1.24 23.97 4.13
C LEU A 190 2.30 23.51 3.14
N THR A 191 2.48 24.31 2.10
CA THR A 191 3.57 24.11 1.14
C THR A 191 4.77 24.97 1.52
N LEU A 192 5.93 24.37 1.74
CA LEU A 192 7.19 25.09 1.87
C LEU A 192 7.61 25.62 0.50
N LEU A 193 7.83 26.93 0.42
CA LEU A 193 8.46 27.57 -0.73
C LEU A 193 9.96 27.63 -0.43
N ASN A 194 10.78 26.93 -1.22
CA ASN A 194 12.22 26.70 -1.00
C ASN A 194 13.02 27.90 -0.44
N ALA A 195 13.91 27.59 0.50
CA ALA A 195 14.89 28.47 1.15
C ALA A 195 16.17 28.73 0.33
N THR A 196 16.13 28.67 -1.00
CA THR A 196 17.21 29.18 -1.85
C THR A 196 16.94 30.63 -2.23
N ASN A 197 17.08 31.50 -1.23
CA ASN A 197 17.50 32.89 -1.44
C ASN A 197 18.72 33.11 -0.55
N LYS A 198 19.89 32.77 -1.09
CA LYS A 198 21.09 33.56 -0.84
C LYS A 198 21.11 34.67 -1.88
#